data_AF-A0A1K1LD20-F1
#
_entry.id   AF-A0A1K1LD20-F1
#
_cell.length_a   1.000
_cell.length_b   1.000
_cell.length_c   1.000
_cell.angle_alpha   90.00
_cell.angle_beta   90.00
_cell.angle_gamma   90.00
#
_symmetry.space_group_name_H-M   'P 1'
#
loop_
_entity.id
_entity.type
_entity.pdbx_description
1 polymer ?
#
loop_
_entity_poly.entity_id
_entity_poly.type
_entity_poly.pdbx_seq_one_letter_code
_entity_poly.pdbx_strand_id
1 'polypeptide(L)'
;MQKSSWYYWQQWRQRFPLQRDVHFDQGILSNDYCRDCRYCCGPQDCATPFPMKLLPSQQHAHLDRDFFLLAPDTACLDDRGCKSCGPEGCRLPRQRRPVACSLFPLVLLERGLYLYKICPAVLFLPLDRWFVMAREAVAWLARLAPQDLERLAIHIPDTSVQERFIDLELPLPFSSRTPDPVQPIRG
;
A
#
# COMPACT_ATOMS: atom_id res chain seq x y z
N MET A 1 -10.53 14.58 14.63
CA MET A 1 -9.72 15.67 14.05
C MET A 1 -8.72 15.05 13.09
N GLN A 2 -8.77 15.41 11.81
CA GLN A 2 -7.89 14.81 10.80
C GLN A 2 -6.50 15.45 10.89
N LYS A 3 -5.46 14.63 11.00
CA LYS A 3 -4.06 15.08 11.10
C LYS A 3 -3.52 15.39 9.70
N SER A 4 -2.79 16.49 9.55
CA SER A 4 -2.17 16.88 8.28
C SER A 4 -0.89 16.08 7.99
N SER A 5 -0.43 16.06 6.74
CA SER A 5 0.87 15.45 6.38
C SER A 5 2.04 16.05 7.17
N TRP A 6 1.95 17.34 7.52
CA TRP A 6 2.94 18.01 8.36
C TRP A 6 3.04 17.43 9.77
N TYR A 7 1.89 17.11 10.39
CA TYR A 7 1.85 16.43 11.69
C TYR A 7 2.62 15.10 11.64
N TYR A 8 2.36 14.27 10.62
CA TYR A 8 3.03 12.99 10.46
C TYR A 8 4.52 13.17 10.15
N TRP A 9 4.89 14.15 9.32
CA TRP A 9 6.29 14.45 9.06
C TRP A 9 7.05 14.82 10.34
N GLN A 10 6.47 15.67 11.19
CA GLN A 10 7.07 16.03 12.49
C GLN A 10 7.22 14.83 13.43
N GLN A 11 6.24 13.94 13.46
CA GLN A 11 6.30 12.71 14.25
C GLN A 11 7.40 11.77 13.71
N TRP A 12 7.48 11.60 12.40
CA TRP A 12 8.36 10.63 11.77
C TRP A 12 9.83 11.09 11.73
N ARG A 13 10.10 12.39 11.60
CA ARG A 13 11.48 12.90 11.48
C ARG A 13 12.33 12.62 12.72
N GLN A 14 11.70 12.58 13.90
CA GLN A 14 12.40 12.25 15.15
C GLN A 14 12.78 10.77 15.21
N ARG A 15 11.97 9.90 14.61
CA ARG A 15 12.18 8.45 14.59
C ARG A 15 13.09 7.99 13.45
N PHE A 16 13.06 8.73 12.34
CA PHE A 16 13.80 8.44 11.12
C PHE A 16 14.68 9.63 10.74
N PRO A 17 15.77 9.88 11.50
CA PRO A 17 16.67 11.00 11.23
C PRO A 17 17.47 10.84 9.93
N LEU A 18 17.57 9.60 9.43
CA LEU A 18 18.26 9.24 8.20
C LEU A 18 17.29 8.55 7.24
N GLN A 19 17.52 8.75 5.94
CA GLN A 19 16.84 8.00 4.90
C GLN A 19 17.18 6.51 5.03
N ARG A 20 16.21 5.63 4.75
CA ARG A 20 16.40 4.17 4.77
C ARG A 20 16.16 3.58 3.40
N ASP A 21 16.58 2.34 3.24
CA ASP A 21 16.43 1.62 2.00
C ASP A 21 14.97 1.19 1.77
N VAL A 22 14.56 1.31 0.51
CA VAL A 22 13.28 0.82 0.00
C VAL A 22 13.54 0.36 -1.42
N HIS A 23 13.19 -0.89 -1.70
CA HIS A 23 13.35 -1.47 -3.03
C HIS A 23 12.22 -2.46 -3.32
N PHE A 24 11.95 -2.67 -4.60
CA PHE A 24 10.99 -3.64 -5.06
C PHE A 24 11.72 -4.84 -5.68
N ASP A 25 11.36 -6.04 -5.27
CA ASP A 25 11.91 -7.28 -5.79
C ASP A 25 10.78 -8.30 -5.98
N GLN A 26 10.52 -8.65 -7.24
CA GLN A 26 9.61 -9.73 -7.66
C GLN A 26 8.27 -9.79 -6.91
N GLY A 27 7.58 -8.66 -6.76
CA GLY A 27 6.27 -8.61 -6.09
C GLY A 27 6.33 -8.23 -4.62
N ILE A 28 7.52 -7.97 -4.10
CA ILE A 28 7.75 -7.61 -2.70
C ILE A 28 8.49 -6.29 -2.62
N LEU A 29 7.84 -5.29 -2.05
CA LEU A 29 8.46 -4.06 -1.60
C LEU A 29 9.10 -4.30 -0.24
N SER A 30 10.43 -4.29 -0.20
CA SER A 30 11.18 -4.20 1.05
C SER A 30 11.20 -2.75 1.49
N ASN A 31 10.75 -2.48 2.71
CA ASN A 31 10.65 -1.13 3.26
C ASN A 31 11.20 -1.12 4.69
N ASP A 32 12.41 -0.61 4.86
CA ASP A 32 13.12 -0.62 6.15
C ASP A 32 12.52 0.34 7.19
N TYR A 33 11.56 1.18 6.79
CA TYR A 33 10.78 1.98 7.74
C TYR A 33 9.75 1.14 8.49
N CYS A 34 9.23 0.06 7.88
CA CYS A 34 8.11 -0.72 8.42
C CYS A 34 8.43 -1.38 9.77
N ARG A 35 9.69 -1.82 9.98
CA ARG A 35 10.13 -2.44 11.24
C ARG A 35 9.87 -1.52 12.43
N ASP A 36 10.22 -0.25 12.27
CA ASP A 36 10.14 0.72 13.36
C ASP A 36 8.81 1.46 13.37
N CYS A 37 8.24 1.85 12.22
CA CYS A 37 6.94 2.50 12.24
C CYS A 37 5.82 1.54 12.67
N ARG A 38 6.05 0.22 12.56
CA ARG A 38 5.13 -0.90 12.87
C ARG A 38 3.87 -0.96 12.00
N TYR A 39 3.66 0.00 11.11
CA TYR A 39 2.57 0.02 10.13
C TYR A 39 3.02 -0.71 8.87
N CYS A 40 2.51 -1.91 8.66
CA CYS A 40 2.97 -2.79 7.59
C CYS A 40 2.01 -2.93 6.40
N CYS A 41 0.74 -2.52 6.53
CA CYS A 41 -0.28 -2.90 5.55
C CYS A 41 -1.52 -1.99 5.50
N GLY A 42 -1.49 -0.75 5.99
CA GLY A 42 -2.69 0.07 5.95
C GLY A 42 -2.53 1.50 6.47
N PRO A 43 -3.60 2.32 6.33
CA PRO A 43 -3.61 3.69 6.77
C PRO A 43 -3.46 3.80 8.29
N GLN A 44 -2.64 4.77 8.72
CA GLN A 44 -2.46 5.08 10.13
C GLN A 44 -3.72 5.77 10.65
N ASP A 45 -4.03 5.56 11.94
CA ASP A 45 -5.19 6.17 12.62
C ASP A 45 -6.55 5.81 11.96
N CYS A 46 -6.69 4.57 11.48
CA CYS A 46 -7.94 4.05 10.92
C CYS A 46 -8.30 2.69 11.54
N ALA A 47 -9.48 2.62 12.16
CA ALA A 47 -10.01 1.39 12.74
C ALA A 47 -10.64 0.45 11.71
N THR A 48 -10.82 0.92 10.48
CA THR A 48 -11.32 0.10 9.38
C THR A 48 -10.19 -0.81 8.91
N PRO A 49 -10.43 -2.14 8.82
CA PRO A 49 -9.48 -3.05 8.19
C PRO A 49 -9.08 -2.50 6.82
N PHE A 50 -7.78 -2.36 6.58
CA PHE A 50 -7.32 -2.25 5.21
C PHE A 50 -7.65 -3.58 4.53
N PRO A 51 -8.37 -3.59 3.41
CA PRO A 51 -8.79 -4.84 2.80
C PRO A 51 -7.57 -5.62 2.32
N MET A 52 -7.28 -6.72 3.02
CA MET A 52 -6.17 -7.63 2.73
C MET A 52 -6.68 -8.85 1.99
N LYS A 53 -7.30 -8.61 0.83
CA LYS A 53 -7.81 -9.71 0.00
C LYS A 53 -6.64 -10.58 -0.47
N LEU A 54 -6.86 -11.89 -0.42
CA LEU A 54 -5.88 -12.91 -0.78
C LEU A 54 -6.03 -13.32 -2.26
N LEU A 55 -4.90 -13.63 -2.89
CA LEU A 55 -4.88 -14.37 -4.16
C LEU A 55 -5.53 -15.75 -3.98
N PRO A 56 -6.10 -16.36 -5.03
CA PRO A 56 -6.64 -17.72 -4.95
C PRO A 56 -5.63 -18.73 -4.38
N SER A 57 -4.35 -18.62 -4.75
CA SER A 57 -3.27 -19.47 -4.25
C SER A 57 -2.94 -19.28 -2.76
N GLN A 58 -3.41 -18.19 -2.15
CA GLN A 58 -3.21 -17.86 -0.74
C GLN A 58 -4.43 -18.19 0.12
N GLN A 59 -5.56 -18.54 -0.48
CA GLN A 59 -6.79 -18.88 0.23
C GLN A 59 -6.67 -20.26 0.90
N HIS A 60 -7.28 -20.38 2.07
CA HIS A 60 -7.31 -21.62 2.83
C HIS A 60 -8.75 -22.12 2.91
N ALA A 61 -9.00 -23.35 2.44
CA ALA A 61 -10.35 -23.92 2.33
C ALA A 61 -11.15 -24.00 3.66
N HIS A 62 -10.50 -23.78 4.81
CA HIS A 62 -11.08 -23.86 6.15
C HIS A 62 -11.23 -22.50 6.85
N LEU A 63 -11.01 -21.39 6.15
CA LEU A 63 -11.15 -20.04 6.72
C LEU A 63 -12.29 -19.28 6.03
N ASP A 64 -13.44 -19.17 6.71
CA ASP A 64 -14.67 -18.57 6.17
C ASP A 64 -14.54 -17.10 5.71
N ARG A 65 -13.49 -16.39 6.15
CA ARG A 65 -13.34 -14.94 5.90
C ARG A 65 -12.23 -14.55 4.94
N ASP A 66 -11.49 -15.50 4.35
CA ASP A 66 -10.41 -15.22 3.39
C ASP A 66 -9.46 -14.08 3.82
N PHE A 67 -9.28 -13.90 5.13
CA PHE A 67 -8.45 -12.88 5.72
C PHE A 67 -7.25 -13.59 6.31
N PHE A 68 -6.04 -13.24 5.85
CA PHE A 68 -4.84 -13.88 6.38
C PHE A 68 -4.83 -13.68 7.90
N LEU A 69 -4.83 -14.81 8.61
CA LEU A 69 -4.94 -14.92 10.07
C LEU A 69 -4.22 -13.77 10.77
N LEU A 70 -4.99 -12.88 11.37
CA LEU A 70 -4.52 -11.90 12.35
C LEU A 70 -4.19 -12.66 13.64
N ALA A 71 -3.08 -13.38 13.65
CA ALA A 71 -2.57 -13.99 14.87
C ALA A 71 -1.64 -12.99 15.58
N PRO A 72 -1.68 -12.88 16.93
CA PRO A 72 -0.88 -11.92 17.68
C PRO A 72 0.63 -11.97 17.43
N ASP A 73 1.15 -13.07 16.90
CA ASP A 73 2.56 -13.26 16.55
C ASP A 73 2.91 -12.80 15.11
N THR A 74 1.91 -12.55 14.26
CA THR A 74 2.10 -12.20 12.84
C THR A 74 1.64 -10.77 12.54
N ALA A 75 0.37 -10.47 12.76
CA ALA A 75 -0.24 -9.15 12.60
C ALA A 75 -1.53 -9.05 13.41
N CYS A 76 -1.81 -7.86 13.95
CA CYS A 76 -3.08 -7.53 14.58
C CYS A 76 -3.74 -6.41 13.78
N LEU A 77 -5.06 -6.44 13.78
CA LEU A 77 -5.86 -5.31 13.38
C LEU A 77 -6.40 -4.68 14.66
N ASP A 78 -6.00 -3.44 14.93
CA ASP A 78 -6.63 -2.61 15.95
C ASP A 78 -7.20 -1.33 15.32
N ASP A 79 -7.64 -0.41 16.17
CA ASP A 79 -8.17 0.90 15.80
C ASP A 79 -7.21 1.79 14.99
N ARG A 80 -5.97 1.33 14.78
CA ARG A 80 -4.91 2.02 14.05
C ARG A 80 -4.51 1.31 12.74
N GLY A 81 -5.17 0.21 12.38
CA GLY A 81 -4.96 -0.54 11.14
C GLY A 81 -4.13 -1.82 11.28
N CYS A 82 -3.71 -2.39 10.15
CA CYS A 82 -2.92 -3.62 10.09
C CYS A 82 -1.49 -3.35 10.60
N LYS A 83 -1.20 -3.84 11.80
CA LYS A 83 0.03 -3.55 12.56
C LYS A 83 0.72 -4.83 12.98
N SER A 84 2.05 -4.80 12.97
CA SER A 84 2.82 -5.85 13.62
C SER A 84 2.70 -5.76 15.15
N CYS A 85 2.27 -6.82 15.81
CA CYS A 85 2.18 -6.82 17.27
C CYS A 85 3.55 -7.03 17.96
N GLY A 86 4.54 -7.58 17.23
CA GLY A 86 5.90 -7.79 17.73
C GLY A 86 6.84 -6.59 17.53
N PRO A 87 7.96 -6.51 18.29
CA PRO A 87 8.97 -5.48 18.11
C PRO A 87 9.75 -5.56 16.79
N GLU A 88 9.67 -6.71 16.11
CA GLU A 88 10.40 -6.99 14.86
C GLU A 88 9.60 -6.71 13.59
N GLY A 89 8.42 -6.10 13.68
CA GLY A 89 7.55 -5.94 12.51
C GLY A 89 6.73 -7.20 12.21
N CYS A 90 6.08 -7.21 11.04
CA CYS A 90 5.22 -8.33 10.62
C CYS A 90 6.08 -9.57 10.37
N ARG A 91 5.86 -10.62 11.18
CA ARG A 91 6.65 -11.86 11.13
C ARG A 91 6.19 -12.84 10.04
N LEU A 92 5.15 -12.48 9.29
CA LEU A 92 4.67 -13.31 8.20
C LEU A 92 5.77 -13.43 7.11
N PRO A 93 6.19 -14.66 6.73
CA PRO A 93 7.15 -14.84 5.65
C PRO A 93 6.66 -14.14 4.38
N ARG A 94 7.57 -13.45 3.68
CA ARG A 94 7.23 -12.57 2.54
C ARG A 94 6.33 -13.26 1.50
N GLN A 95 6.60 -14.52 1.19
CA GLN A 95 5.85 -15.33 0.22
C GLN A 95 4.39 -15.60 0.62
N ARG A 96 4.08 -15.51 1.92
CA ARG A 96 2.73 -15.73 2.47
C ARG A 96 1.97 -14.42 2.69
N ARG A 97 2.60 -13.27 2.46
CA ARG A 97 1.96 -11.97 2.68
C ARG A 97 0.89 -11.69 1.61
N PRO A 98 -0.28 -11.16 2.00
CA PRO A 98 -1.23 -10.60 1.03
C PRO A 98 -0.53 -9.60 0.11
N VAL A 99 -0.97 -9.53 -1.15
CA VAL A 99 -0.37 -8.63 -2.15
C VAL A 99 -0.32 -7.19 -1.66
N ALA A 100 -1.40 -6.69 -1.03
CA ALA A 100 -1.43 -5.36 -0.45
C ALA A 100 -0.30 -5.10 0.57
N CYS A 101 0.02 -6.09 1.42
CA CYS A 101 1.11 -6.00 2.40
C CYS A 101 2.50 -6.03 1.73
N SER A 102 2.61 -6.72 0.60
CA SER A 102 3.84 -6.80 -0.18
C SER A 102 4.06 -5.56 -1.04
N LEU A 103 3.03 -4.78 -1.36
CA LEU A 103 3.16 -3.55 -2.15
C LEU A 103 3.27 -2.27 -1.30
N PHE A 104 2.72 -2.28 -0.07
CA PHE A 104 2.61 -1.09 0.74
C PHE A 104 3.95 -0.34 0.93
N PRO A 105 4.02 0.98 0.65
CA PRO A 105 2.91 1.94 0.56
C PRO A 105 2.38 2.21 -0.85
N LEU A 106 2.74 1.40 -1.85
CA LEU A 106 2.01 1.35 -3.11
C LEU A 106 0.67 0.66 -2.87
N VAL A 107 -0.41 1.31 -3.26
CA VAL A 107 -1.78 0.86 -3.02
C VAL A 107 -2.53 0.73 -4.33
N LEU A 108 -3.01 -0.48 -4.59
CA LEU A 108 -3.84 -0.79 -5.75
C LEU A 108 -5.28 -0.38 -5.47
N LEU A 109 -5.74 0.68 -6.14
CA LEU A 109 -7.14 1.08 -6.17
C LEU A 109 -7.75 0.70 -7.52
N GLU A 110 -9.08 0.67 -7.64
CA GLU A 110 -9.76 0.33 -8.91
C GLU A 110 -9.26 1.13 -10.11
N ARG A 111 -8.91 2.40 -9.86
CA ARG A 111 -8.52 3.35 -10.89
C ARG A 111 -7.03 3.40 -11.17
N GLY A 112 -6.18 2.68 -10.42
CA GLY A 112 -4.73 2.89 -10.55
C GLY A 112 -3.90 2.41 -9.37
N LEU A 113 -2.59 2.63 -9.51
CA LEU A 113 -1.64 2.46 -8.44
C LEU A 113 -1.34 3.83 -7.80
N TYR A 114 -1.42 3.90 -6.48
CA TYR A 114 -1.28 5.13 -5.72
C TYR A 114 -0.22 5.01 -4.63
N LEU A 115 0.35 6.13 -4.17
CA LEU A 115 1.17 6.17 -2.95
C LEU A 115 0.37 6.65 -1.76
N TYR A 116 0.54 6.00 -0.61
CA TYR A 116 -0.01 6.47 0.65
C TYR A 116 0.83 7.61 1.26
N LYS A 117 0.28 8.83 1.28
CA LYS A 117 1.01 10.09 1.56
C LYS A 117 1.76 10.15 2.89
N ILE A 118 1.22 9.51 3.93
CA ILE A 118 1.75 9.65 5.30
C ILE A 118 2.64 8.50 5.73
N CYS A 119 2.91 7.55 4.82
CA CYS A 119 3.94 6.55 5.07
C CYS A 119 5.29 7.27 5.24
N PRO A 120 6.09 6.97 6.28
CA PRO A 120 7.40 7.59 6.46
C PRO A 120 8.32 7.37 5.26
N ALA A 121 8.22 6.21 4.60
CA ALA A 121 8.98 5.95 3.38
C ALA A 121 8.58 6.94 2.25
N VAL A 122 7.29 7.26 2.11
CA VAL A 122 6.82 8.24 1.11
C VAL A 122 7.23 9.67 1.48
N LEU A 123 7.25 10.00 2.77
CA LEU A 123 7.63 11.33 3.25
C LEU A 123 9.12 11.64 3.12
N PHE A 124 9.99 10.62 3.15
CA PHE A 124 11.44 10.80 3.18
C PHE A 124 12.19 10.32 1.95
N LEU A 125 11.57 9.49 1.10
CA LEU A 125 12.18 9.14 -0.19
C LEU A 125 11.77 10.13 -1.27
N PRO A 126 12.69 10.51 -2.17
CA PRO A 126 12.37 11.24 -3.39
C PRO A 126 11.30 10.54 -4.24
N LEU A 127 10.40 11.32 -4.85
CA LEU A 127 9.25 10.80 -5.60
C LEU A 127 9.67 10.05 -6.88
N ASP A 128 10.77 10.45 -7.53
CA ASP A 128 11.36 9.76 -8.69
C ASP A 128 11.73 8.31 -8.38
N ARG A 129 12.25 8.03 -7.18
CA ARG A 129 12.51 6.65 -6.73
C ARG A 129 11.23 5.84 -6.62
N TRP A 130 10.14 6.46 -6.16
CA TRP A 130 8.84 5.80 -6.11
C TRP A 130 8.29 5.47 -7.49
N PHE A 131 8.46 6.36 -8.48
CA PHE A 131 8.05 6.08 -9.85
C PHE A 131 8.77 4.85 -10.43
N VAL A 132 10.07 4.68 -10.16
CA VAL A 132 10.81 3.48 -10.59
C VAL A 132 10.20 2.23 -9.99
N MET A 133 10.07 2.17 -8.66
CA MET A 133 9.50 0.99 -7.96
C MET A 133 8.05 0.73 -8.36
N ALA A 134 7.26 1.78 -8.60
CA ALA A 134 5.88 1.65 -9.01
C ALA A 134 5.75 1.05 -10.41
N ARG A 135 6.64 1.37 -11.35
CA ARG A 135 6.67 0.73 -12.67
C ARG A 135 7.01 -0.75 -12.57
N GLU A 136 7.93 -1.12 -11.69
CA GLU A 136 8.27 -2.53 -11.43
C GLU A 136 7.07 -3.27 -10.80
N ALA A 137 6.37 -2.62 -9.86
CA ALA A 137 5.15 -3.15 -9.26
C ALA A 137 4.03 -3.33 -10.29
N VAL A 138 3.83 -2.36 -11.19
CA VAL A 138 2.87 -2.47 -12.31
C VAL A 138 3.23 -3.64 -13.22
N ALA A 139 4.51 -3.79 -13.60
CA ALA A 139 4.96 -4.90 -14.44
C ALA A 139 4.77 -6.27 -13.74
N TRP A 140 4.94 -6.32 -12.42
CA TRP A 140 4.62 -7.52 -11.64
C TRP A 140 3.12 -7.80 -11.59
N LEU A 141 2.30 -6.80 -11.29
CA LEU A 141 0.83 -6.91 -11.24
C LEU A 141 0.27 -7.35 -12.60
N ALA A 142 0.85 -6.88 -13.71
CA ALA A 142 0.44 -7.24 -15.05
C ALA A 142 0.57 -8.74 -15.39
N ARG A 143 1.28 -9.52 -14.57
CA ARG A 143 1.38 -10.98 -14.73
C ARG A 143 0.25 -11.74 -14.05
N LEU A 144 -0.54 -11.08 -13.21
CA LEU A 144 -1.70 -11.69 -12.55
C LEU A 144 -2.90 -11.73 -13.51
N ALA A 145 -3.84 -12.64 -13.25
CA ALA A 145 -5.08 -12.67 -14.02
C ALA A 145 -5.89 -11.39 -13.77
N PRO A 146 -6.61 -10.84 -14.76
CA PRO A 146 -7.43 -9.63 -14.58
C PRO A 146 -8.43 -9.75 -13.42
N GLN A 147 -9.05 -10.92 -13.23
CA GLN A 147 -9.99 -11.15 -12.14
C GLN A 147 -9.31 -11.10 -10.77
N ASP A 148 -8.05 -11.53 -10.68
CA ASP A 148 -7.27 -11.42 -9.44
C ASP A 148 -6.94 -9.96 -9.15
N LEU A 149 -6.63 -9.16 -10.17
CA LEU A 149 -6.34 -7.74 -10.02
C LEU A 149 -7.58 -6.95 -9.56
N GLU A 150 -8.74 -7.21 -10.16
CA GLU A 150 -10.03 -6.64 -9.71
C GLU A 150 -10.35 -7.05 -8.27
N ARG A 151 -10.12 -8.33 -7.94
CA ARG A 151 -10.29 -8.80 -6.57
C ARG A 151 -9.36 -8.04 -5.63
N LEU A 152 -8.07 -7.91 -5.95
CA LEU A 152 -7.08 -7.25 -5.09
C LEU A 152 -7.26 -5.74 -4.97
N ALA A 153 -7.87 -5.09 -5.96
CA ALA A 153 -8.12 -3.66 -5.93
C ALA A 153 -9.01 -3.26 -4.74
N ILE A 154 -8.68 -2.11 -4.15
CA ILE A 154 -9.38 -1.56 -3.00
C ILE A 154 -10.37 -0.50 -3.47
N HIS A 155 -11.60 -0.61 -2.97
CA HIS A 155 -12.69 0.34 -3.20
C HIS A 155 -12.69 1.37 -2.07
N ILE A 156 -12.43 2.64 -2.38
CA ILE A 156 -12.43 3.75 -1.43
C ILE A 156 -13.11 4.94 -2.11
N PRO A 157 -13.94 5.74 -1.40
CA PRO A 157 -14.52 6.96 -1.97
C PRO A 157 -13.46 7.93 -2.50
N ASP A 158 -13.72 8.57 -3.65
CA ASP A 158 -12.77 9.49 -4.32
C ASP A 158 -12.27 10.62 -3.40
N THR A 159 -13.13 11.13 -2.51
CA THR A 159 -12.76 12.14 -1.51
C THR A 159 -11.63 11.65 -0.60
N SER A 160 -11.71 10.41 -0.13
CA SER A 160 -10.66 9.78 0.67
C SER A 160 -9.41 9.47 -0.15
N VAL A 161 -9.55 9.21 -1.46
CA VAL A 161 -8.40 9.01 -2.36
C VAL A 161 -7.58 10.29 -2.46
N GLN A 162 -8.21 11.40 -2.82
CA GLN A 162 -7.54 12.70 -3.00
C GLN A 162 -6.87 13.19 -1.73
N GLU A 163 -7.50 12.97 -0.57
CA GLU A 163 -6.94 13.36 0.72
C GLU A 163 -5.66 12.56 1.06
N ARG A 164 -5.70 11.24 0.89
CA ARG A 164 -4.74 10.32 1.52
C ARG A 164 -3.68 9.76 0.57
N PHE A 165 -3.91 9.87 -0.73
CA PHE A 165 -3.12 9.17 -1.74
C PHE A 165 -2.62 10.09 -2.86
N ILE A 166 -1.42 9.80 -3.36
CA ILE A 166 -0.85 10.45 -4.55
C ILE A 166 -1.13 9.50 -5.71
N ASP A 167 -1.83 10.01 -6.73
CA ASP A 167 -1.98 9.29 -7.99
C ASP A 167 -0.62 9.26 -8.70
N LEU A 168 -0.16 8.05 -9.05
CA LEU A 168 1.08 7.90 -9.81
C LEU A 168 0.88 7.98 -11.31
N GLU A 169 -0.37 8.05 -11.78
CA GLU A 169 -0.71 8.17 -13.20
C GLU A 169 -0.13 7.06 -14.09
N LEU A 170 0.18 5.92 -13.48
CA LEU A 170 0.70 4.76 -14.20
C LEU A 170 -0.45 3.91 -14.76
N PRO A 171 -0.38 3.52 -16.04
CA PRO A 171 -1.39 2.66 -16.63
C PRO A 171 -1.32 1.27 -15.99
N LEU A 172 -2.47 0.75 -15.56
CA LEU A 172 -2.63 -0.65 -15.18
C LEU A 172 -3.34 -1.39 -16.32
N PRO A 173 -2.99 -2.66 -16.58
CA PRO A 173 -3.51 -3.41 -17.73
C PRO A 173 -5.02 -3.63 -17.73
N PHE A 174 -5.70 -3.42 -16.59
CA PHE A 174 -7.14 -3.55 -16.43
C PHE A 174 -7.84 -2.20 -16.16
N SER A 175 -7.09 -1.13 -15.97
CA SER A 175 -7.68 0.18 -15.69
C SER A 175 -8.03 0.86 -17.01
N SER A 176 -9.33 0.98 -17.28
CA SER A 176 -9.88 1.84 -18.32
C SER A 176 -9.74 3.32 -17.92
N ARG A 177 -8.51 3.79 -17.69
CA ARG A 177 -8.25 5.23 -17.72
C ARG A 177 -8.37 5.67 -19.16
N THR A 178 -9.57 6.12 -19.53
CA THR A 178 -9.72 7.02 -20.68
C THR A 178 -8.82 8.22 -20.40
N PRO A 179 -7.84 8.55 -21.26
CA PRO A 179 -7.11 9.79 -21.10
C PRO A 179 -8.12 10.93 -21.11
N ASP A 180 -8.03 11.84 -20.15
CA ASP A 180 -8.85 13.05 -20.18
C ASP A 180 -8.63 13.73 -21.54
N PRO A 181 -9.70 14.12 -22.26
CA PRO A 181 -9.53 14.83 -23.51
C PRO A 181 -8.78 16.12 -23.20
N VAL A 182 -7.61 16.27 -23.80
CA VAL A 182 -6.80 17.49 -23.78
C VAL A 182 -7.73 18.65 -24.14
N GLN A 183 -8.09 19.48 -23.17
CA GLN A 183 -8.84 20.69 -23.47
C GLN A 183 -7.94 21.62 -24.29
N PRO A 184 -8.38 22.08 -25.47
CA PRO A 184 -7.59 23.01 -26.24
C PRO A 184 -7.45 24.32 -25.46
N ILE A 185 -6.20 24.74 -25.29
CA ILE A 185 -5.84 26.05 -24.77
C ILE A 185 -6.53 27.08 -25.66
N ARG A 186 -7.53 27.80 -25.12
CA ARG A 186 -8.09 28.97 -25.78
C ARG A 186 -7.04 30.09 -25.68
N GLY A 187 -6.46 30.44 -26.83
CA GLY A 187 -5.70 31.67 -27.01
C GLY A 187 -6.59 32.91 -27.03
#